data_AF-A0A8H9FY55-F1
#
_entry.id   AF-A0A8H9FY55-F1
#
_cell.length_a   1.000
_cell.length_b   1.000
_cell.length_c   1.000
_cell.angle_alpha   90.00
_cell.angle_beta   90.00
_cell.angle_gamma   90.00
#
_symmetry.space_group_name_H-M   'P 1'
#
loop_
_entity.id
_entity.type
_entity.pdbx_description
1 polymer ?
#
loop_
_entity_poly.entity_id
_entity_poly.type
_entity_poly.pdbx_seq_one_letter_code
_entity_poly.pdbx_strand_id
1 'polypeptide(L)'
;MLKKRYKRPEPQHKLREYLETKKDYKYDLTDSIEIKSPDLTKLKNFNTVLSAERFYKITKFYNEDIASVIDFIFPDLKLPNKPKKNFGDERSIIENILLPLPKYYTSLEEIAYLTDIDIDRLKEILSKSTVVISASELILLEKVKKLKAGTLFKAVFGHIKIKRVKKI
;
A
#
# COMPACT_ATOMS: atom_id res chain seq x y z
N MET A 1 7.87 7.30 29.92
CA MET A 1 6.45 7.07 29.58
C MET A 1 6.37 6.56 28.13
N LEU A 2 5.91 5.32 27.92
CA LEU A 2 5.67 4.80 26.57
C LEU A 2 4.46 5.54 25.97
N LYS A 3 4.70 6.48 25.04
CA LYS A 3 3.63 7.09 24.23
C LYS A 3 2.85 5.95 23.57
N LYS A 4 1.56 5.82 23.92
CA LYS A 4 0.66 4.85 23.30
C LYS A 4 0.53 5.25 21.83
N ARG A 5 1.15 4.48 20.93
CA ARG A 5 1.14 4.76 19.48
C ARG A 5 -0.30 4.75 18.99
N TYR A 6 -0.77 5.86 18.41
CA TYR A 6 -2.07 5.91 17.77
C TYR A 6 -1.96 5.18 16.43
N LYS A 7 -2.45 3.95 16.35
CA LYS A 7 -2.46 3.18 15.10
C LYS A 7 -3.68 3.61 14.29
N ARG A 8 -3.46 4.22 13.13
CA ARG A 8 -4.52 4.48 12.14
C ARG A 8 -5.29 3.17 11.89
N PRO A 9 -6.64 3.18 11.96
CA PRO A 9 -7.41 2.01 11.56
C PRO A 9 -7.17 1.73 10.08
N GLU A 10 -6.92 0.47 9.73
CA GLU A 10 -6.79 0.11 8.32
C GLU A 10 -8.11 0.37 7.60
N PRO A 11 -8.08 0.96 6.39
CA PRO A 11 -9.27 1.14 5.60
C PRO A 11 -9.79 -0.22 5.16
N GLN A 12 -11.11 -0.35 5.15
CA GLN A 12 -11.77 -1.50 4.55
C GLN A 12 -11.41 -1.57 3.07
N HIS A 13 -11.17 -2.77 2.57
CA HIS A 13 -10.85 -3.05 1.17
C HIS A 13 -11.81 -4.07 0.59
N LYS A 14 -11.98 -4.01 -0.73
CA LYS A 14 -12.89 -4.86 -1.51
C LYS A 14 -12.15 -6.00 -2.22
N LEU A 15 -11.12 -6.56 -1.57
CA LEU A 15 -10.31 -7.61 -2.19
C LEU A 15 -11.14 -8.86 -2.52
N ARG A 16 -12.09 -9.22 -1.65
CA ARG A 16 -12.97 -10.37 -1.89
C ARG A 16 -13.76 -10.18 -3.18
N GLU A 17 -14.46 -9.06 -3.30
CA GLU A 17 -15.27 -8.70 -4.45
C GLU A 17 -14.42 -8.68 -5.72
N TYR A 18 -13.23 -8.09 -5.64
CA TYR A 18 -12.29 -8.08 -6.76
C TYR A 18 -11.94 -9.51 -7.20
N LEU A 19 -11.60 -10.40 -6.28
CA LEU A 19 -11.24 -11.78 -6.62
C LEU A 19 -12.43 -12.59 -7.14
N GLU A 20 -13.66 -12.32 -6.69
CA GLU A 20 -14.87 -12.95 -7.25
C GLU A 20 -15.07 -12.59 -8.73
N THR A 21 -14.69 -11.38 -9.16
CA THR A 21 -14.71 -11.02 -10.61
C THR A 21 -13.71 -11.83 -11.43
N LYS A 22 -12.75 -12.51 -10.78
CA LYS A 22 -11.69 -13.30 -11.41
C LYS A 22 -11.84 -14.81 -11.17
N LYS A 23 -12.99 -15.27 -10.67
CA LYS A 23 -13.22 -16.68 -10.29
C LYS A 23 -12.88 -17.67 -11.42
N ASP A 24 -13.16 -17.28 -12.67
CA ASP A 24 -12.97 -18.11 -13.87
C ASP A 24 -11.56 -17.98 -14.48
N TYR A 25 -10.63 -17.30 -13.81
CA TYR A 25 -9.27 -17.17 -14.29
C TYR A 25 -8.58 -18.54 -14.33
N LYS A 26 -7.91 -18.85 -15.46
CA LYS A 26 -7.37 -20.19 -15.77
C LYS A 26 -6.18 -20.63 -14.90
N TYR A 27 -5.59 -19.71 -14.15
CA TYR A 27 -4.43 -19.97 -13.29
C TYR A 27 -4.84 -19.95 -11.82
N ASP A 28 -4.20 -20.77 -11.01
CA ASP A 28 -4.39 -20.80 -9.56
C ASP A 28 -3.66 -19.61 -8.92
N LEU A 29 -4.39 -18.75 -8.20
CA LEU A 29 -3.81 -17.58 -7.56
C LEU A 29 -2.84 -18.01 -6.44
N THR A 30 -3.30 -18.86 -5.51
CA THR A 30 -2.57 -19.23 -4.29
C THR A 30 -1.20 -19.82 -4.60
N ASP A 31 -1.15 -20.74 -5.57
CA ASP A 31 0.09 -21.38 -5.99
C ASP A 31 0.98 -20.42 -6.79
N SER A 32 0.39 -19.52 -7.61
CA SER A 32 1.16 -18.64 -8.46
C SER A 32 1.85 -17.49 -7.73
N ILE A 33 1.27 -17.04 -6.61
CA ILE A 33 1.82 -15.93 -5.80
C ILE A 33 2.35 -16.38 -4.44
N GLU A 34 2.43 -17.70 -4.22
CA GLU A 34 2.94 -18.35 -3.00
C GLU A 34 2.25 -17.85 -1.72
N ILE A 35 0.93 -17.61 -1.81
CA ILE A 35 0.10 -17.27 -0.65
C ILE A 35 -0.69 -18.51 -0.26
N LYS A 36 -0.49 -18.96 0.99
CA LYS A 36 -1.24 -20.08 1.56
C LYS A 36 -2.74 -19.78 1.53
N SER A 37 -3.57 -20.75 1.15
CA SER A 37 -5.02 -20.59 1.07
C SER A 37 -5.67 -20.05 2.35
N PRO A 38 -5.27 -20.47 3.57
CA PRO A 38 -5.79 -19.87 4.81
C PRO A 38 -5.51 -18.37 4.94
N ASP A 39 -4.35 -17.90 4.47
CA ASP A 39 -4.00 -16.48 4.50
C ASP A 39 -4.82 -15.70 3.48
N LEU A 40 -5.06 -16.27 2.29
CA LEU A 40 -5.96 -15.66 1.30
C LEU A 40 -7.39 -15.59 1.82
N THR A 41 -7.90 -16.65 2.43
CA THR A 41 -9.21 -16.67 3.08
C THR A 41 -9.31 -15.61 4.17
N LYS A 42 -8.23 -15.42 4.95
CA LYS A 42 -8.19 -14.36 5.97
C LYS A 42 -8.30 -12.97 5.36
N LEU A 43 -7.55 -12.72 4.29
CA LEU A 43 -7.58 -11.47 3.53
C LEU A 43 -8.94 -11.19 2.90
N LYS A 44 -9.67 -12.22 2.45
CA LYS A 44 -11.01 -12.06 1.86
C LYS A 44 -12.10 -11.76 2.90
N ASN A 45 -12.01 -12.35 4.09
CA ASN A 45 -13.17 -12.43 4.98
C ASN A 45 -13.04 -11.64 6.29
N PHE A 46 -11.84 -11.23 6.68
CA PHE A 46 -11.62 -10.47 7.91
C PHE A 46 -10.98 -9.12 7.61
N ASN A 47 -11.19 -8.17 8.54
CA ASN A 47 -10.55 -6.86 8.51
C ASN A 47 -9.05 -7.01 8.82
N THR A 48 -8.31 -7.46 7.82
CA THR A 48 -6.87 -7.73 7.88
C THR A 48 -6.13 -6.79 6.93
N VAL A 49 -4.91 -6.44 7.32
CA VAL A 49 -4.04 -5.57 6.53
C VAL A 49 -3.72 -6.26 5.20
N LEU A 50 -4.13 -5.65 4.09
CA LEU A 50 -3.63 -6.03 2.76
C LEU A 50 -2.27 -5.37 2.56
N SER A 51 -1.18 -6.16 2.62
CA SER A 51 0.16 -5.62 2.39
C SER A 51 0.34 -5.18 0.94
N ALA A 52 1.16 -4.15 0.74
CA ALA A 52 1.44 -3.61 -0.57
C ALA A 52 2.07 -4.64 -1.51
N GLU A 53 2.93 -5.50 -0.98
CA GLU A 53 3.55 -6.60 -1.75
C GLU A 53 2.50 -7.60 -2.25
N ARG A 54 1.58 -8.04 -1.37
CA ARG A 54 0.52 -8.99 -1.73
C ARG A 54 -0.43 -8.37 -2.76
N PHE A 55 -0.84 -7.12 -2.54
CA PHE A 55 -1.62 -6.35 -3.49
C PHE A 55 -0.94 -6.28 -4.87
N TYR A 56 0.36 -5.99 -4.90
CA TYR A 56 1.13 -5.92 -6.14
C TYR A 56 1.24 -7.27 -6.85
N LYS A 57 1.51 -8.35 -6.10
CA LYS A 57 1.53 -9.72 -6.63
C LYS A 57 0.20 -10.11 -7.27
N ILE A 58 -0.92 -9.82 -6.59
CA ILE A 58 -2.27 -10.06 -7.10
C ILE A 58 -2.52 -9.28 -8.40
N THR A 59 -2.21 -7.99 -8.40
CA THR A 59 -2.36 -7.11 -9.58
C THR A 59 -1.54 -7.64 -10.77
N LYS A 60 -0.27 -7.99 -10.52
CA LYS A 60 0.66 -8.49 -11.53
C LYS A 60 0.27 -9.88 -12.06
N PHE A 61 -0.27 -10.73 -11.19
CA PHE A 61 -0.77 -12.07 -11.58
C PHE A 61 -1.84 -11.96 -12.68
N TYR A 62 -2.85 -11.12 -12.46
CA TYR A 62 -3.93 -10.87 -13.42
C TYR A 62 -3.51 -9.98 -14.60
N ASN A 63 -2.32 -9.38 -14.56
CA ASN A 63 -1.79 -8.49 -15.59
C ASN A 63 -2.69 -7.26 -15.85
N GLU A 64 -3.28 -6.71 -14.78
CA GLU A 64 -4.16 -5.55 -14.87
C GLU A 64 -3.40 -4.26 -14.57
N ASP A 65 -3.96 -3.15 -15.04
CA ASP A 65 -3.45 -1.83 -14.68
C ASP A 65 -3.66 -1.58 -13.18
N ILE A 66 -2.59 -1.20 -12.50
CA ILE A 66 -2.57 -1.05 -11.05
C ILE A 66 -3.47 0.08 -10.56
N ALA A 67 -3.65 1.16 -11.34
CA ALA A 67 -4.55 2.24 -10.95
C ALA A 67 -6.00 1.73 -10.92
N SER A 68 -6.39 0.98 -11.94
CA SER A 68 -7.73 0.36 -12.04
C SER A 68 -8.00 -0.61 -10.86
N VAL A 69 -7.00 -1.40 -10.46
CA VAL A 69 -7.12 -2.31 -9.31
C VAL A 69 -7.16 -1.54 -7.98
N ILE A 70 -6.40 -0.45 -7.84
CA ILE A 70 -6.49 0.44 -6.66
C ILE A 70 -7.90 0.98 -6.52
N ASP A 71 -8.49 1.51 -7.60
CA ASP A 71 -9.83 2.10 -7.57
C ASP A 71 -10.91 1.07 -7.27
N PHE A 72 -10.74 -0.18 -7.70
CA PHE A 72 -11.66 -1.26 -7.37
C PHE A 72 -11.57 -1.69 -5.90
N ILE A 73 -10.35 -1.97 -5.42
CA ILE A 73 -10.12 -2.55 -4.09
C ILE A 73 -10.22 -1.49 -2.98
N PHE A 74 -9.84 -0.25 -3.26
CA PHE A 74 -9.83 0.88 -2.32
C PHE A 74 -10.62 2.09 -2.85
N PRO A 75 -11.91 1.93 -3.21
CA PRO A 75 -12.68 2.99 -3.88
C PRO A 75 -12.85 4.24 -3.01
N ASP A 76 -12.90 4.05 -1.69
CA ASP A 76 -13.15 5.11 -0.72
C ASP A 76 -11.86 5.67 -0.11
N LEU A 77 -10.68 5.14 -0.49
CA LEU A 77 -9.41 5.58 0.07
C LEU A 77 -9.03 6.95 -0.49
N LYS A 78 -9.19 7.99 0.34
CA LYS A 78 -8.87 9.38 0.00
C LYS A 78 -7.95 9.97 1.07
N LEU A 79 -7.25 11.05 0.72
CA LEU A 79 -6.57 11.85 1.74
C LEU A 79 -7.63 12.44 2.68
N PRO A 80 -7.37 12.49 4.00
CA PRO A 80 -8.25 13.16 4.94
C PRO A 80 -8.49 14.61 4.53
N ASN A 81 -9.72 15.09 4.69
CA ASN A 81 -10.04 16.50 4.47
C ASN A 81 -9.52 17.31 5.66
N LYS A 82 -8.42 18.05 5.46
CA LYS A 82 -7.77 18.83 6.51
C LYS A 82 -7.61 20.29 6.11
N PRO A 83 -7.70 21.22 7.08
CA PRO A 83 -7.39 22.62 6.80
C PRO A 83 -5.93 22.76 6.34
N LYS A 84 -5.66 23.79 5.54
CA LYS A 84 -4.28 24.12 5.17
C LYS A 84 -3.52 24.49 6.44
N LYS A 85 -2.43 23.76 6.72
CA LYS A 85 -1.45 24.08 7.76
C LYS A 85 -0.14 24.47 7.08
N ASN A 86 0.55 25.47 7.62
CA ASN A 86 1.90 25.83 7.17
C ASN A 86 2.91 24.95 7.91
N PHE A 87 3.79 24.28 7.17
CA PHE A 87 4.85 23.39 7.67
C PHE A 87 6.25 23.97 7.42
N GLY A 88 6.36 25.26 7.06
CA GLY A 88 7.61 25.89 6.61
C GLY A 88 8.82 25.69 7.54
N ASP A 89 8.58 25.64 8.85
CA ASP A 89 9.61 25.48 9.89
C ASP A 89 9.82 24.02 10.33
N GLU A 90 8.89 23.13 10.00
CA GLU A 90 8.95 21.71 10.34
C GLU A 90 9.68 20.97 9.21
N ARG A 91 10.99 20.72 9.34
CA ARG A 91 11.78 19.93 8.39
C ARG A 91 12.50 18.79 9.09
N SER A 92 11.77 17.72 9.40
CA SER A 92 12.43 16.45 9.71
C SER A 92 13.09 15.90 8.44
N ILE A 93 14.41 15.97 8.37
CA ILE A 93 15.22 15.37 7.31
C ILE A 93 15.33 13.86 7.60
N ILE A 94 14.89 13.03 6.66
CA ILE A 94 15.26 11.61 6.66
C ILE A 94 16.47 11.46 5.75
N GLU A 95 17.61 11.11 6.32
CA GLU A 95 18.88 10.97 5.59
C GLU A 95 18.89 9.76 4.65
N ASN A 96 18.12 8.70 4.97
CA ASN A 96 18.11 7.43 4.24
C ASN A 96 16.68 7.04 3.82
N ILE A 97 16.14 7.69 2.79
CA ILE A 97 14.82 7.36 2.22
C ILE A 97 14.99 6.21 1.22
N LEU A 98 14.46 5.03 1.55
CA LEU A 98 14.47 3.83 0.68
C LEU A 98 13.46 3.90 -0.47
N LEU A 99 12.42 4.74 -0.32
CA LEU A 99 11.45 4.99 -1.39
C LEU A 99 11.93 6.14 -2.28
N PRO A 100 11.80 6.05 -3.62
CA PRO A 100 12.16 7.15 -4.51
C PRO A 100 11.10 8.25 -4.42
N LEU A 101 11.11 8.98 -3.32
CA LEU A 101 10.30 10.18 -3.14
C LEU A 101 11.00 11.36 -3.84
N PRO A 102 10.27 12.20 -4.58
CA PRO A 102 10.85 13.39 -5.20
C PRO A 102 11.56 14.26 -4.16
N LYS A 103 12.75 14.79 -4.50
CA LYS A 103 13.57 15.66 -3.62
C LYS A 103 12.86 16.95 -3.19
N TYR A 104 11.86 17.38 -3.95
CA TYR A 104 11.10 18.59 -3.65
C TYR A 104 9.99 18.29 -2.63
N TYR A 105 10.28 18.70 -1.39
CA TYR A 105 9.35 19.18 -0.37
C TYR A 105 8.09 18.35 -0.06
N THR A 106 8.11 17.71 1.11
CA THR A 106 7.01 17.58 2.12
C THR A 106 7.72 17.03 3.36
N SER A 107 7.64 17.70 4.51
CA SER A 107 8.26 17.18 5.73
C SER A 107 7.52 15.93 6.23
N LEU A 108 8.15 15.15 7.12
CA LEU A 108 7.47 14.00 7.72
C LEU A 108 6.18 14.40 8.43
N GLU A 109 6.19 15.57 9.06
CA GLU A 109 5.06 16.14 9.78
C GLU A 109 3.92 16.47 8.81
N GLU A 110 4.24 17.04 7.65
CA GLU A 110 3.27 17.33 6.62
C GLU A 110 2.71 16.05 5.99
N ILE A 111 3.54 15.03 5.72
CA ILE A 111 3.05 13.72 5.24
C ILE A 111 2.14 13.09 6.29
N ALA A 112 2.57 13.06 7.55
CA ALA A 112 1.79 12.48 8.64
C ALA A 112 0.44 13.18 8.78
N TYR A 113 0.45 14.51 8.72
CA TYR A 113 -0.76 15.30 8.71
C TYR A 113 -1.64 14.97 7.51
N LEU A 114 -1.12 14.98 6.29
CA LEU A 114 -1.92 14.76 5.08
C LEU A 114 -2.39 13.31 4.90
N THR A 115 -1.86 12.33 5.63
CA THR A 115 -2.20 10.90 5.47
C THR A 115 -2.83 10.26 6.70
N ASP A 116 -2.79 10.92 7.87
CA ASP A 116 -3.05 10.29 9.18
C ASP A 116 -2.13 9.11 9.50
N ILE A 117 -1.00 8.95 8.79
CA ILE A 117 0.02 7.98 9.14
C ILE A 117 0.91 8.60 10.22
N ASP A 118 1.09 7.89 11.32
CA ASP A 118 1.95 8.33 12.42
C ASP A 118 3.41 8.57 11.95
N ILE A 119 4.08 9.58 12.52
CA ILE A 119 5.45 9.96 12.13
C ILE A 119 6.44 8.80 12.34
N ASP A 120 6.32 8.06 13.45
CA ASP A 120 7.22 6.92 13.70
C ASP A 120 6.96 5.81 12.68
N ARG A 121 5.69 5.61 12.30
CA ARG A 121 5.32 4.68 11.25
C ARG A 121 5.88 5.10 9.88
N LEU A 122 5.80 6.39 9.53
CA LEU A 122 6.43 6.91 8.31
C LEU A 122 7.94 6.71 8.32
N LYS A 123 8.62 6.98 9.44
CA LYS A 123 10.06 6.72 9.59
C LYS A 123 10.37 5.25 9.35
N GLU A 124 9.60 4.33 9.94
CA GLU A 124 9.78 2.89 9.70
C GLU A 124 9.61 2.55 8.21
N ILE A 125 8.52 2.98 7.55
CA ILE A 125 8.24 2.74 6.13
C ILE A 125 9.38 3.26 5.23
N LEU A 126 9.92 4.43 5.56
CA LEU A 126 10.89 5.11 4.71
C LEU A 126 12.34 4.66 4.94
N SER A 127 12.67 4.07 6.09
CA SER A 127 14.06 3.74 6.46
C SER A 127 14.34 2.25 6.63
N LYS A 128 13.32 1.39 6.79
CA LYS A 128 13.52 -0.06 7.03
C LYS A 128 13.04 -0.88 5.84
N SER A 129 13.92 -1.71 5.28
CA SER A 129 13.57 -2.62 4.17
C SER A 129 12.68 -3.80 4.60
N THR A 130 12.69 -4.16 5.89
CA THR A 130 11.97 -5.33 6.43
C THR A 130 10.55 -5.02 6.89
N VAL A 131 10.13 -3.76 6.89
CA VAL A 131 8.81 -3.39 7.39
C VAL A 131 7.73 -3.80 6.39
N VAL A 132 6.68 -4.46 6.89
CA VAL A 132 5.50 -4.74 6.07
C VAL A 132 4.73 -3.44 5.88
N ILE A 133 4.71 -2.92 4.66
CA ILE A 133 3.97 -1.71 4.29
C ILE A 133 2.56 -2.13 3.83
N SER A 134 1.51 -1.47 4.31
CA SER A 134 0.15 -1.73 3.82
C SER A 134 -0.05 -1.10 2.44
N ALA A 135 -0.92 -1.70 1.62
CA ALA A 135 -1.26 -1.13 0.32
C ALA A 135 -1.85 0.27 0.48
N SER A 136 -2.68 0.48 1.51
CA SER A 136 -3.28 1.78 1.79
C SER A 136 -2.25 2.86 2.11
N GLU A 137 -1.19 2.51 2.85
CA GLU A 137 -0.08 3.42 3.15
C GLU A 137 0.63 3.88 1.88
N LEU A 138 1.04 2.97 0.99
CA LEU A 138 1.67 3.36 -0.28
C LEU A 138 0.76 4.19 -1.18
N ILE A 139 -0.53 3.84 -1.28
CA ILE A 139 -1.50 4.60 -2.07
C ILE A 139 -1.62 6.04 -1.55
N LEU A 140 -1.70 6.23 -0.22
CA LEU A 140 -1.78 7.56 0.37
C LEU A 140 -0.50 8.37 0.13
N LEU A 141 0.67 7.74 0.22
CA LEU A 141 1.94 8.38 -0.09
C LEU A 141 2.01 8.83 -1.56
N GLU A 142 1.53 8.00 -2.50
CA GLU A 142 1.39 8.39 -3.90
C GLU A 142 0.46 9.59 -4.07
N LYS A 143 -0.68 9.61 -3.37
CA LYS A 143 -1.66 10.71 -3.44
C LYS A 143 -1.12 12.02 -2.88
N VAL A 144 -0.44 12.01 -1.73
CA VAL A 144 0.19 13.22 -1.16
C VAL A 144 1.19 13.82 -2.13
N LYS A 145 1.97 12.97 -2.80
CA LYS A 145 2.99 13.40 -3.75
C LYS A 145 2.48 13.59 -5.18
N LYS A 146 1.17 13.44 -5.40
CA LYS A 146 0.53 13.51 -6.72
C LYS A 146 1.24 12.62 -7.76
N LEU A 147 1.79 11.49 -7.30
CA LEU A 147 2.42 10.51 -8.17
C LEU A 147 1.35 9.77 -8.97
N LYS A 148 1.73 9.25 -10.15
CA LYS A 148 0.87 8.32 -10.87
C LYS A 148 0.63 7.09 -10.01
N ALA A 149 -0.62 6.63 -9.94
CA ALA A 149 -0.98 5.44 -9.18
C ALA A 149 -0.12 4.23 -9.58
N GLY A 150 0.44 3.55 -8.59
CA GLY A 150 1.34 2.40 -8.75
C GLY A 150 2.82 2.74 -8.99
N THR A 151 3.21 4.01 -8.99
CA THR A 151 4.62 4.42 -9.12
C THR A 151 5.48 3.85 -7.99
N LEU A 152 5.07 4.01 -6.74
CA LEU A 152 5.80 3.49 -5.58
C LEU A 152 5.74 1.96 -5.53
N PHE A 153 4.62 1.35 -5.91
CA PHE A 153 4.54 -0.11 -6.01
C PHE A 153 5.54 -0.68 -7.00
N LYS A 154 5.67 -0.07 -8.18
CA LYS A 154 6.66 -0.48 -9.19
C LYS A 154 8.09 -0.23 -8.72
N ALA A 155 8.35 0.89 -8.03
CA ALA A 155 9.66 1.18 -7.47
C ALA A 155 10.09 0.13 -6.44
N VAL A 156 9.20 -0.26 -5.53
CA VAL A 156 9.52 -1.19 -4.43
C VAL A 156 9.50 -2.64 -4.91
N PHE A 157 8.49 -3.02 -5.69
CA PHE A 157 8.18 -4.43 -6.00
C PHE A 157 8.33 -4.78 -7.49
N GLY A 158 8.83 -3.86 -8.32
CA GLY A 158 8.95 -4.04 -9.78
C GLY A 158 9.69 -5.31 -10.19
N HIS A 159 10.67 -5.71 -9.39
CA HIS A 159 11.53 -6.89 -9.57
C HIS A 159 10.80 -8.23 -9.37
N ILE A 160 9.64 -8.27 -8.68
CA ILE A 160 8.90 -9.51 -8.40
C ILE A 160 8.44 -10.16 -9.72
N LYS A 161 8.75 -11.43 -9.92
CA LYS A 161 8.26 -12.23 -11.06
C LYS A 161 7.16 -13.18 -10.58
N ILE A 162 6.09 -13.34 -11.36
CA ILE A 162 4.98 -14.25 -11.04
C ILE A 162 5.08 -15.48 -11.95
N LYS A 163 5.18 -16.66 -11.34
CA LYS A 163 5.09 -17.93 -12.07
C LYS A 163 3.64 -18.38 -12.05
N ARG A 164 3.00 -18.47 -13.22
CA ARG A 164 1.59 -18.87 -13.31
C ARG A 164 1.44 -20.39 -13.30
N VAL A 165 0.66 -20.91 -12.37
CA VAL A 165 0.31 -22.33 -12.23
C VAL A 165 -1.10 -22.53 -12.78
N LYS A 166 -1.31 -23.47 -13.70
CA LYS A 166 -2.65 -23.76 -14.24
C LYS A 166 -3.49 -24.46 -13.17
N LYS A 167 -4.78 -24.15 -13.11
CA LYS A 167 -5.73 -24.95 -12.33
C LYS A 167 -5.75 -26.37 -12.90
N ILE A 168 -5.68 -27.37 -12.04
CA ILE A 168 -5.83 -28.79 -12.37
C ILE A 168 -7.32 -29.13 -12.36
#